data_AF-A0A2V9GAJ2-F1
#
_entry.id   AF-A0A2V9GAJ2-F1
#
_cell.length_a   1.000
_cell.length_b   1.000
_cell.length_c   1.000
_cell.angle_alpha   90.00
_cell.angle_beta   90.00
_cell.angle_gamma   90.00
#
_symmetry.space_group_name_H-M   'P 1'
#
loop_
_entity.id
_entity.type
_entity.pdbx_description
1 polymer ?
#
loop_
_entity_poly.entity_id
_entity_poly.type
_entity_poly.pdbx_seq_one_letter_code
_entity_poly.pdbx_strand_id
1 'polypeptide(L)' 'GTTRYRELRKRGIAAQDAAKTAGSSDGPWHLANTPALKIALSNAYFASLGLPELTAHG' A
#
# COMPACT_ATOMS: atom_id res chain seq x y z
N GLY A 1 -0.67 10.63 -8.94
CA GLY A 1 -1.91 11.35 -8.55
C GLY A 1 -1.84 11.85 -7.12
N THR A 2 -2.37 13.04 -6.87
CA THR A 2 -2.34 13.74 -5.56
C THR A 2 -3.02 12.94 -4.44
N THR A 3 -4.16 12.30 -4.73
CA THR A 3 -4.85 11.42 -3.78
C THR A 3 -3.99 10.24 -3.36
N ARG A 4 -3.37 9.52 -4.33
CA ARG A 4 -2.50 8.37 -4.03
C ARG A 4 -1.33 8.78 -3.14
N TYR A 5 -0.69 9.91 -3.43
CA TYR A 5 0.39 10.46 -2.60
C TYR A 5 -0.05 10.72 -1.17
N ARG A 6 -1.15 11.46 -0.98
CA ARG A 6 -1.67 11.81 0.35
C ARG A 6 -2.01 10.57 1.17
N GLU A 7 -2.62 9.59 0.53
CA GLU A 7 -3.01 8.32 1.16
C GLU A 7 -1.79 7.46 1.54
N LEU A 8 -0.74 7.43 0.73
CA LEU A 8 0.53 6.78 1.10
C LEU A 8 1.21 7.49 2.29
N ARG A 9 1.22 8.83 2.29
CA ARG A 9 1.78 9.62 3.41
C ARG A 9 1.06 9.37 4.73
N LYS A 10 -0.28 9.33 4.71
CA LYS A 10 -1.09 9.01 5.90
C LYS A 10 -0.77 7.64 6.49
N ARG A 11 -0.34 6.69 5.65
CA ARG A 11 0.03 5.32 6.05
C ARG A 11 1.52 5.17 6.37
N GLY A 12 2.25 6.27 6.56
CA GLY A 12 3.63 6.26 7.03
C GLY A 12 4.69 6.12 5.94
N ILE A 13 4.33 6.12 4.66
CA ILE A 13 5.32 6.02 3.57
C ILE A 13 6.10 7.32 3.45
N ALA A 14 7.43 7.21 3.30
CA ALA A 14 8.32 8.36 3.11
C ALA A 14 7.90 9.19 1.88
N ALA A 15 8.13 10.50 1.93
CA ALA A 15 7.65 11.41 0.89
C ALA A 15 8.19 11.09 -0.51
N GLN A 16 9.46 10.69 -0.60
CA GLN A 16 10.09 10.31 -1.86
C GLN A 16 9.45 9.05 -2.45
N ASP A 17 9.29 7.99 -1.65
CA ASP A 17 8.67 6.73 -2.09
C ASP A 17 7.19 6.93 -2.44
N ALA A 18 6.47 7.71 -1.64
CA ALA A 18 5.08 8.05 -1.91
C ALA A 18 4.93 8.79 -3.24
N ALA A 19 5.83 9.74 -3.55
CA ALA A 19 5.82 10.47 -4.82
C ALA A 19 6.11 9.53 -6.01
N LYS A 20 7.14 8.68 -5.88
CA LYS A 20 7.51 7.70 -6.91
C LYS A 20 6.34 6.75 -7.24
N THR A 21 5.73 6.14 -6.22
CA THR A 21 4.60 5.21 -6.40
C THR A 21 3.32 5.92 -6.84
N ALA A 22 3.10 7.17 -6.41
CA ALA A 22 1.98 7.98 -6.87
C ALA A 22 2.09 8.40 -8.34
N GLY A 23 3.31 8.62 -8.83
CA GLY A 23 3.60 9.07 -10.20
C GLY A 23 3.82 7.96 -11.21
N SER A 24 4.01 6.71 -10.79
CA SER A 24 4.23 5.60 -11.73
C SER A 24 3.04 5.38 -12.67
N SER A 25 3.36 5.14 -13.93
CA SER A 25 2.45 4.72 -15.00
C SER A 25 2.20 3.21 -15.01
N ASP A 26 2.82 2.46 -14.10
CA ASP A 26 2.61 1.03 -13.98
C ASP A 26 1.12 0.72 -13.76
N GLY A 27 0.67 -0.36 -14.38
CA GLY A 27 -0.69 -0.86 -14.18
C GLY A 27 -0.96 -1.20 -12.71
N PRO A 28 -2.24 -1.22 -12.29
CA PRO A 28 -2.62 -1.47 -10.90
C PRO A 28 -2.07 -2.80 -10.37
N TRP A 29 -1.98 -3.82 -11.23
CA TRP A 29 -1.42 -5.13 -10.86
C TRP A 29 0.08 -5.10 -10.55
N HIS A 30 0.88 -4.36 -11.34
CA HIS A 30 2.30 -4.18 -11.03
C HIS A 30 2.49 -3.33 -9.78
N LEU A 31 1.72 -2.25 -9.65
CA LEU A 31 1.77 -1.38 -8.48
C LEU A 31 1.49 -2.13 -7.18
N ALA A 32 0.50 -3.02 -7.18
CA ALA A 32 0.13 -3.81 -6.00
C ALA A 32 1.31 -4.60 -5.41
N ASN A 33 2.32 -4.94 -6.22
CA ASN A 33 3.48 -5.71 -5.77
C ASN A 33 4.68 -4.83 -5.34
N THR A 34 4.56 -3.50 -5.41
CA THR A 34 5.65 -2.57 -5.05
C THR A 34 5.87 -2.49 -3.54
N PRO A 35 7.11 -2.26 -3.07
CA PRO A 35 7.41 -2.18 -1.63
C PRO A 35 6.59 -1.11 -0.90
N ALA A 36 6.44 0.07 -1.49
CA ALA A 36 5.66 1.16 -0.90
C ALA A 36 4.19 0.76 -0.68
N LEU A 37 3.56 0.02 -1.60
CA LEU A 37 2.19 -0.44 -1.44
C LEU A 37 2.08 -1.63 -0.49
N LYS A 38 3.05 -2.54 -0.45
CA LYS A 38 3.07 -3.64 0.54
C LYS A 38 3.16 -3.11 1.98
N ILE A 39 3.92 -2.04 2.19
CA ILE A 39 4.03 -1.41 3.51
C ILE A 39 2.74 -0.65 3.84
N ALA A 40 2.24 0.17 2.90
CA ALA A 40 1.04 0.98 3.13
C ALA A 40 -0.22 0.11 3.32
N LEU A 41 -0.34 -0.97 2.56
CA LEU A 41 -1.48 -1.88 2.55
C LEU A 41 -1.07 -3.24 3.15
N SER A 42 -0.51 -3.20 4.36
CA SER A 42 -0.09 -4.40 5.08
C SER A 42 -1.28 -5.25 5.55
N ASN A 43 -1.02 -6.52 5.90
CA ASN A 43 -2.04 -7.37 6.52
C ASN A 43 -2.62 -6.74 7.79
N ALA A 44 -1.80 -6.07 8.60
CA ALA A 44 -2.27 -5.35 9.78
C ALA A 44 -3.23 -4.20 9.44
N TYR A 45 -2.96 -3.46 8.35
CA TYR A 45 -3.88 -2.45 7.85
C TYR A 45 -5.21 -3.07 7.44
N PHE A 46 -5.21 -4.18 6.70
CA PHE A 46 -6.45 -4.86 6.33
C PHE A 46 -7.20 -5.46 7.52
N ALA A 47 -6.48 -6.02 8.50
CA ALA A 47 -7.07 -6.48 9.76
C ALA A 47 -7.76 -5.33 10.53
N SER A 48 -7.15 -4.13 10.54
CA SER A 48 -7.77 -2.94 11.15
C SER A 48 -9.05 -2.48 10.44
N LEU A 49 -9.25 -2.89 9.18
CA LEU A 49 -10.47 -2.66 8.42
C LEU A 49 -11.50 -3.79 8.59
N GLY A 50 -11.21 -4.79 9.43
CA GLY A 50 -12.10 -5.94 9.67
C GLY A 50 -11.97 -7.07 8.66
N LEU A 51 -10.94 -7.07 7.81
CA LEU A 51 -10.68 -8.22 6.94
C LEU A 51 -10.09 -9.38 7.79
N PRO A 52 -10.70 -10.57 7.79
CA PRO A 52 -10.18 -11.71 8.54
C PRO A 52 -8.86 -12.18 7.95
N GLU A 53 -7.93 -12.56 8.82
CA GLU A 53 -6.67 -13.19 8.42
C GLU A 53 -6.92 -14.64 8.05
N LEU A 54 -6.51 -15.04 6.85
CA LEU A 54 -6.51 -16.45 6.44
C LEU A 54 -5.14 -17.05 6.77
N THR A 55 -5.00 -17.58 7.97
CA THR A 55 -3.81 -18.33 8.34
C THR A 55 -3.96 -19.77 7.85
N ALA A 56 -2.93 -20.32 7.22
CA ALA A 56 -2.85 -21.77 7.04
C ALA A 56 -2.69 -22.39 8.43
N HIS A 57 -3.76 -22.98 8.96
CA HIS A 57 -3.64 -23.89 10.07
C HIS A 57 -2.87 -25.12 9.56
N GLY A 58 -1.66 -25.32 10.07
CA GLY A 58 -0.91 -26.57 9.90
C GLY A 58 -1.44 -27.64 10.84
#